data_AF-A0A2G6UI10-F1
#
_entry.id   AF-A0A2G6UI10-F1
#
_cell.length_a   1.000
_cell.length_b   1.000
_cell.length_c   1.000
_cell.angle_alpha   90.00
_cell.angle_beta   90.00
_cell.angle_gamma   90.00
#
_symmetry.space_group_name_H-M   'P 1'
#
loop_
_entity.id
_entity.type
_entity.pdbx_description
1 polymer ?
#
loop_
_entity_poly.entity_id
_entity_poly.type
_entity_poly.pdbx_seq_one_letter_code
_entity_poly.pdbx_strand_id
1 'polypeptide(L)'
;MILKIINSILILAAVFMGIKQGTAMVTGKPDMVAMFGKWGFDKTGLMINGAITLIAAVLILFPKTFVWGNFLMAAGILLIICFHLQDRDFKGVMIEIPFLLLNLLIIYLKHPLKS
;
A
#
# COMPACT_ATOMS: atom_id res chain seq x y z
N MET A 1 -3.05 7.14 -25.81
CA MET A 1 -2.56 8.32 -25.05
C MET A 1 -3.38 8.59 -23.79
N ILE A 2 -4.72 8.65 -23.86
CA ILE A 2 -5.61 8.81 -22.68
C ILE A 2 -5.35 7.75 -21.59
N LEU A 3 -5.28 6.46 -21.97
CA LEU A 3 -4.94 5.37 -21.04
C LEU A 3 -3.58 5.55 -20.34
N LYS A 4 -2.58 6.13 -21.04
CA LYS A 4 -1.26 6.41 -20.44
C LYS A 4 -1.33 7.52 -19.40
N ILE A 5 -2.14 8.56 -19.66
CA ILE A 5 -2.36 9.67 -18.73
C ILE A 5 -3.11 9.18 -17.49
N ILE A 6 -4.19 8.39 -17.68
CA ILE A 6 -4.96 7.80 -16.58
C ILE A 6 -4.06 6.92 -15.71
N ASN A 7 -3.26 6.03 -16.31
CA ASN A 7 -2.34 5.20 -15.55
C ASN A 7 -1.29 6.01 -14.79
N SER A 8 -0.72 7.05 -15.41
CA SER A 8 0.25 7.91 -14.71
C SER A 8 -0.38 8.60 -13.50
N ILE A 9 -1.62 9.08 -13.62
CA ILE A 9 -2.35 9.68 -12.49
C ILE A 9 -2.64 8.64 -11.40
N LEU A 10 -3.10 7.45 -11.77
CA LEU A 10 -3.35 6.35 -10.83
C LEU A 10 -2.08 5.93 -10.09
N ILE A 11 -0.96 5.86 -10.80
CA ILE A 11 0.35 5.54 -10.22
C ILE A 11 0.79 6.64 -9.25
N LEU A 12 0.70 7.91 -9.65
CA LEU A 12 1.03 9.03 -8.77
C LEU A 12 0.14 9.05 -7.52
N ALA A 13 -1.15 8.77 -7.67
CA ALA A 13 -2.08 8.66 -6.54
C ALA A 13 -1.70 7.49 -5.61
N ALA A 14 -1.43 6.31 -6.16
CA ALA A 14 -1.02 5.15 -5.38
C ALA A 14 0.30 5.38 -4.64
N VAL A 15 1.30 5.98 -5.30
CA VAL A 15 2.58 6.34 -4.67
C VAL A 15 2.39 7.38 -3.57
N PHE A 16 1.59 8.43 -3.82
CA PHE A 16 1.31 9.45 -2.82
C PHE A 16 0.60 8.87 -1.59
N MET A 17 -0.41 8.02 -1.81
CA MET A 17 -1.11 7.33 -0.73
C MET A 17 -0.19 6.36 0.01
N GLY A 18 0.63 5.59 -0.69
CA GLY A 18 1.62 4.67 -0.11
C GLY A 18 2.67 5.40 0.72
N ILE A 19 3.19 6.54 0.26
CA ILE A 19 4.11 7.37 1.03
C ILE A 19 3.43 7.92 2.28
N LYS A 20 2.21 8.43 2.15
CA LYS A 20 1.42 8.94 3.29
C LYS A 20 1.13 7.85 4.33
N GLN A 21 0.77 6.64 3.89
CA GLN A 21 0.50 5.51 4.77
C GLN A 21 1.78 5.00 5.42
N GLY A 22 2.85 4.80 4.64
CA GLY A 22 4.14 4.34 5.14
C GLY A 22 4.77 5.33 6.13
N THR A 23 4.71 6.64 5.86
CA THR A 23 5.15 7.67 6.81
C THR A 23 4.29 7.70 8.08
N ALA A 24 2.96 7.52 8.00
CA ALA A 24 2.10 7.41 9.17
C ALA A 24 2.44 6.20 10.06
N MET A 25 2.83 5.08 9.43
CA MET A 25 3.31 3.89 10.14
C MET A 25 4.69 4.12 10.78
N VAL A 26 5.65 4.68 10.05
CA VAL A 26 7.01 4.97 10.57
C VAL A 26 6.99 6.01 11.69
N THR A 27 6.17 7.06 11.57
CA THR A 27 6.00 8.07 12.62
C THR A 27 5.22 7.57 13.83
N GLY A 28 4.60 6.39 13.73
CA GLY A 28 3.83 5.79 14.80
C GLY A 28 2.65 6.66 15.21
N LYS A 29 1.84 7.09 14.22
CA LYS A 29 0.60 7.82 14.51
C LYS A 29 -0.23 7.07 15.57
N PRO A 30 -0.83 7.77 16.55
CA PRO A 30 -1.53 7.11 17.66
C PRO A 30 -2.56 6.09 17.20
N ASP A 31 -3.31 6.41 16.15
CA ASP A 31 -4.31 5.52 15.56
C ASP A 31 -3.69 4.23 14.99
N MET A 32 -2.57 4.34 14.27
CA MET A 32 -1.86 3.19 13.70
C MET A 32 -1.19 2.34 14.79
N VAL A 33 -0.63 2.99 15.81
CA VAL A 33 -0.03 2.28 16.96
C VAL A 33 -1.12 1.53 17.75
N ALA A 34 -2.28 2.14 17.94
CA ALA A 34 -3.41 1.48 18.61
C ALA A 34 -3.96 0.31 17.79
N MET A 35 -4.03 0.43 16.46
CA MET A 35 -4.49 -0.66 15.59
C MET A 35 -3.49 -1.81 15.54
N PHE A 36 -2.22 -1.55 15.23
CA PHE A 36 -1.18 -2.59 15.17
C PHE A 36 -0.88 -3.19 16.55
N GLY A 37 -0.99 -2.40 17.61
CA GLY A 37 -0.88 -2.88 18.99
C GLY A 37 -1.93 -3.92 19.37
N LYS A 38 -3.16 -3.83 18.83
CA LYS A 38 -4.19 -4.88 19.01
C LYS A 38 -3.78 -6.20 18.36
N TRP A 39 -3.04 -6.14 17.25
CA TRP A 39 -2.55 -7.31 16.53
C TRP A 39 -1.23 -7.87 17.09
N GLY A 40 -0.77 -7.36 18.23
CA GLY A 40 0.47 -7.81 18.87
C GLY A 40 1.74 -7.30 18.19
N PHE A 41 1.64 -6.34 17.27
CA PHE A 41 2.81 -5.67 16.71
C PHE A 41 3.38 -4.67 17.71
N ASP A 42 4.69 -4.75 17.91
CA ASP A 42 5.43 -3.72 18.60
C ASP A 42 5.65 -2.51 17.68
N LYS A 43 6.10 -1.40 18.29
CA LYS A 43 6.39 -0.16 17.55
C LYS A 43 7.44 -0.39 16.46
N THR A 44 8.37 -1.31 16.68
CA THR A 44 9.40 -1.71 15.71
C THR A 44 8.79 -2.39 14.48
N GLY A 45 7.90 -3.36 14.67
CA GLY A 45 7.22 -4.06 13.58
C GLY A 45 6.32 -3.14 12.76
N LEU A 46 5.64 -2.19 13.41
CA LEU A 46 4.91 -1.12 12.72
C LEU A 46 5.85 -0.26 11.86
N MET A 47 6.99 0.17 12.40
CA MET A 47 7.99 0.94 11.65
C MET A 47 8.56 0.17 10.47
N ILE A 48 8.87 -1.12 10.64
CA ILE A 48 9.38 -1.99 9.57
C ILE A 48 8.34 -2.10 8.45
N ASN A 49 7.06 -2.35 8.79
CA ASN A 49 5.99 -2.44 7.79
C ASN A 49 5.78 -1.09 7.05
N GLY A 50 5.90 0.02 7.77
CA GLY A 50 5.89 1.37 7.19
C GLY A 50 7.06 1.63 6.24
N ALA A 51 8.27 1.19 6.61
CA ALA A 51 9.46 1.31 5.77
C ALA A 51 9.33 0.45 4.49
N ILE A 52 8.81 -0.77 4.60
CA ILE A 52 8.52 -1.63 3.45
C ILE A 52 7.52 -0.95 2.51
N THR A 53 6.46 -0.36 3.06
CA THR A 53 5.45 0.38 2.28
C THR A 53 6.06 1.58 1.54
N LEU A 54 6.98 2.31 2.19
CA LEU A 54 7.72 3.41 1.55
C LEU A 54 8.61 2.93 0.41
N ILE A 55 9.36 1.85 0.63
CA ILE A 55 10.20 1.23 -0.40
C ILE A 55 9.33 0.77 -1.58
N ALA A 56 8.19 0.13 -1.30
CA ALA A 56 7.24 -0.29 -2.31
C ALA A 56 6.76 0.90 -3.16
N ALA A 57 6.41 2.03 -2.52
CA ALA A 57 5.99 3.24 -3.23
C ALA A 57 7.10 3.80 -4.14
N VAL A 58 8.35 3.80 -3.69
CA VAL A 58 9.49 4.21 -4.53
C VAL A 58 9.70 3.24 -5.70
N LEU A 59 9.57 1.93 -5.48
CA LEU A 59 9.70 0.92 -6.54
C LEU A 59 8.62 1.03 -7.62
N ILE A 60 7.43 1.51 -7.28
CA ILE A 60 6.34 1.75 -8.25
C ILE A 60 6.73 2.85 -9.26
N LEU A 61 7.54 3.84 -8.88
CA LEU A 61 7.94 4.93 -9.77
C LEU A 61 8.84 4.48 -10.92
N PHE A 62 9.58 3.38 -10.75
CA PHE A 62 10.48 2.88 -11.78
C PHE A 62 9.82 1.77 -12.62
N PRO A 63 9.77 1.89 -13.95
CA PRO A 63 9.08 0.94 -14.83
C PRO A 63 9.65 -0.49 -14.78
N LYS A 64 10.91 -0.65 -14.37
CA LYS A 64 11.55 -1.97 -14.20
C LYS A 64 11.09 -2.68 -12.93
N THR A 65 10.83 -1.94 -11.86
CA THR A 65 10.43 -2.48 -10.54
C THR A 65 8.94 -2.28 -10.25
N PHE A 66 8.20 -1.69 -11.18
CA PHE A 66 6.79 -1.38 -11.05
C PHE A 66 5.93 -2.53 -10.52
N VAL A 67 6.09 -3.73 -11.10
CA VAL A 67 5.33 -4.91 -10.69
C VAL A 67 5.70 -5.32 -9.26
N TRP A 68 7.00 -5.28 -8.93
CA TRP A 68 7.50 -5.61 -7.59
C TRP A 68 7.02 -4.62 -6.53
N GLY A 69 7.01 -3.32 -6.85
CA GLY A 69 6.51 -2.28 -5.95
C GLY A 69 5.02 -2.45 -5.67
N ASN A 70 4.19 -2.63 -6.71
CA ASN A 70 2.75 -2.88 -6.52
C ASN A 70 2.49 -4.21 -5.81
N PHE A 71 3.29 -5.24 -6.08
CA PHE A 71 3.18 -6.53 -5.38
C PHE A 71 3.48 -6.40 -3.88
N LEU A 72 4.58 -5.73 -3.52
CA LEU A 72 4.94 -5.48 -2.11
C LEU A 72 3.86 -4.67 -1.40
N MET A 73 3.32 -3.65 -2.06
CA MET A 73 2.25 -2.83 -1.50
C MET A 73 0.95 -3.62 -1.32
N ALA A 74 0.56 -4.40 -2.33
CA ALA A 74 -0.59 -5.30 -2.26
C ALA A 74 -0.43 -6.36 -1.16
N ALA A 75 0.77 -6.93 -1.01
CA ALA A 75 1.06 -7.89 0.05
C ALA A 75 0.95 -7.26 1.45
N GLY A 76 1.44 -6.03 1.63
CA GLY A 76 1.29 -5.28 2.88
C GLY A 76 -0.17 -5.00 3.22
N ILE A 77 -0.95 -4.54 2.25
CA ILE A 77 -2.40 -4.29 2.40
C ILE A 77 -3.13 -5.60 2.72
N LEU A 78 -2.82 -6.69 2.02
CA LEU A 78 -3.42 -7.99 2.24
C LEU A 78 -3.15 -8.51 3.67
N LEU A 79 -1.91 -8.33 4.16
CA LEU A 79 -1.54 -8.68 5.52
C LEU A 79 -2.35 -7.89 6.54
N ILE A 80 -2.56 -6.58 6.33
CA ILE A 80 -3.42 -5.73 7.16
C ILE A 80 -4.88 -6.21 7.12
N ILE A 81 -5.40 -6.58 5.95
CA ILE A 81 -6.75 -7.14 5.79
C ILE A 81 -6.90 -8.45 6.58
N CYS A 82 -5.91 -9.34 6.53
CA CYS A 82 -5.91 -10.58 7.30
C CYS A 82 -6.04 -10.32 8.81
N PHE A 83 -5.33 -9.32 9.34
CA PHE A 83 -5.45 -8.94 10.74
C PHE A 83 -6.81 -8.33 11.08
N HIS A 84 -7.36 -7.47 10.21
CA HIS A 84 -8.73 -6.98 10.39
C HIS A 84 -9.77 -8.10 10.39
N LEU A 85 -9.62 -9.10 9.52
CA LEU A 85 -10.50 -10.27 9.49
C LEU A 85 -10.37 -11.11 10.77
N GLN A 86 -9.15 -11.26 11.30
CA GLN A 86 -8.90 -11.95 12.57
C GLN A 86 -9.62 -11.25 13.73
N ASP A 87 -9.63 -9.92 13.75
CA ASP A 87 -10.35 -9.09 14.73
C ASP A 87 -11.86 -8.93 14.44
N ARG A 88 -12.36 -9.57 13.37
CA ARG A 88 -13.75 -9.39 12.86
C ARG A 88 -14.12 -7.94 12.55
N ASP A 89 -13.14 -7.09 12.27
CA ASP A 89 -13.34 -5.69 11.92
C ASP A 89 -13.54 -5.53 10.41
N PHE A 90 -14.76 -5.77 9.97
CA PHE A 90 -15.16 -5.61 8.57
C PHE A 90 -15.02 -4.17 8.06
N LYS A 91 -15.08 -3.16 8.94
CA LYS A 91 -14.95 -1.75 8.52
C LYS A 91 -13.54 -1.47 8.02
N GLY A 92 -12.53 -1.96 8.74
CA GLY A 92 -11.13 -1.85 8.31
C GLY A 92 -10.86 -2.58 7.00
N VAL A 93 -11.39 -3.80 6.84
CA VAL A 93 -11.30 -4.54 5.57
C VAL A 93 -11.88 -3.74 4.40
N MET A 94 -13.05 -3.14 4.57
CA MET A 94 -13.69 -2.35 3.51
C MET A 94 -12.89 -1.10 3.10
N ILE A 95 -12.12 -0.52 4.03
CA ILE A 95 -11.26 0.64 3.74
C ILE A 95 -10.04 0.20 2.93
N GLU A 96 -9.47 -0.97 3.21
CA GLU A 96 -8.23 -1.46 2.59
C GLU A 96 -8.46 -2.15 1.22
N ILE A 97 -9.62 -2.77 1.00
CA ILE A 97 -9.96 -3.44 -0.28
C ILE A 97 -9.79 -2.53 -1.51
N PRO A 98 -10.27 -1.27 -1.54
CA PRO A 98 -10.07 -0.37 -2.66
C PRO A 98 -8.59 -0.16 -3.01
N PHE A 99 -7.70 -0.11 -2.01
CA PHE A 99 -6.26 0.04 -2.22
C PHE A 99 -5.61 -1.20 -2.79
N LEU A 100 -6.05 -2.39 -2.34
CA LEU A 100 -5.61 -3.65 -2.92
C LEU A 100 -6.02 -3.74 -4.40
N LEU A 101 -7.29 -3.45 -4.68
CA LEU A 101 -7.82 -3.43 -6.04
C LEU A 101 -7.11 -2.40 -6.91
N LEU A 102 -6.77 -1.22 -6.36
CA LEU A 102 -6.01 -0.19 -7.07
C LEU A 102 -4.64 -0.69 -7.49
N ASN A 103 -3.87 -1.34 -6.60
CA ASN A 103 -2.55 -1.90 -6.94
C ASN A 103 -2.66 -2.99 -8.03
N LEU A 104 -3.67 -3.86 -7.94
CA LEU A 104 -3.91 -4.89 -8.95
C LEU A 104 -4.34 -4.29 -10.30
N LEU A 105 -5.19 -3.27 -10.28
CA LEU A 105 -5.63 -2.54 -11.47
C LEU A 105 -4.45 -1.84 -12.15
N ILE A 106 -3.58 -1.21 -11.36
CA ILE A 106 -2.36 -0.56 -11.84
C ILE A 106 -1.41 -1.58 -12.51
N ILE A 107 -1.26 -2.78 -11.93
CA ILE A 107 -0.51 -3.88 -12.56
C ILE A 107 -1.16 -4.30 -13.88
N TYR A 108 -2.48 -4.51 -13.89
CA TYR A 108 -3.24 -4.95 -15.06
C TYR A 108 -3.15 -3.93 -16.22
N LEU A 109 -3.29 -2.64 -15.90
CA LEU A 109 -3.22 -1.55 -16.87
C LEU A 109 -1.80 -1.31 -17.41
N LYS A 110 -0.77 -1.96 -16.84
CA LYS A 110 0.66 -1.86 -17.17
C LYS A 110 1.24 -0.45 -17.07
N HIS A 111 2.55 -0.38 -16.84
CA HIS A 111 3.23 0.91 -16.69
C HIS A 111 3.13 1.73 -17.99
N PRO A 112 2.64 2.99 -17.96
CA PRO A 112 2.37 3.78 -19.16
C PRO A 112 3.61 4.08 -20.02
N LEU A 113 4.79 4.05 -19.39
CA LEU A 113 6.11 4.17 -20.05
C LEU A 113 6.63 2.87 -20.69
N LYS A 114 6.05 1.70 -20.39
CA LYS A 114 6.38 0.45 -21.07
C LYS A 114 5.43 0.34 -22.25
N SER A 115 5.93 0.72 -23.43
CA SER A 115 5.17 0.67 -24.68
C SER A 115 4.78 -0.76 -25.05
#